data_AF-A0A9E4K8U1-F1
#
_entry.id   AF-A0A9E4K8U1-F1
#
_cell.length_a   1.000
_cell.length_b   1.000
_cell.length_c   1.000
_cell.angle_alpha   90.00
_cell.angle_beta   90.00
_cell.angle_gamma   90.00
#
_symmetry.space_group_name_H-M   'P 1'
#
loop_
_entity.id
_entity.type
_entity.pdbx_description
1 polymer ?
#
loop_
_entity_poly.entity_id
_entity_poly.type
_entity_poly.pdbx_seq_one_letter_code
_entity_poly.pdbx_strand_id
1 'polypeptide(L)'
;MDYFVEAKKVFNMPRPKVFMDNPKHCEECEEVEAKAQKSNPDSLTLEEAGYGWATLHNFMNDTGFLYYFPAFIRLCIESDMENGYLDSFFFAVTHKGENNTRLKACTYEQRKLVHDFMVWYKNTHPDLVEQWLVEDDVEQAIKSIYRDTHRLKRSFR
;
A
#
# COMPACT_ATOMS: atom_id res chain seq x y z
N MET A 1 -3.56 -6.32 17.41
CA MET A 1 -4.15 -6.86 16.17
C MET A 1 -2.99 -7.17 15.23
N ASP A 2 -2.98 -8.35 14.61
CA ASP A 2 -1.99 -8.66 13.58
C ASP A 2 -2.52 -8.12 12.25
N TYR A 3 -2.02 -6.95 11.84
CA TYR A 3 -2.47 -6.28 10.63
C TYR A 3 -2.09 -7.04 9.36
N PHE A 4 -1.00 -7.82 9.38
CA PHE A 4 -0.62 -8.63 8.23
C PHE A 4 -1.62 -9.77 8.01
N VAL A 5 -1.95 -10.51 9.07
CA VAL A 5 -2.95 -11.58 9.02
C VAL A 5 -4.31 -11.03 8.60
N GLU A 6 -4.71 -9.86 9.10
CA GLU A 6 -5.98 -9.25 8.72
C GLU A 6 -5.97 -8.75 7.27
N ALA A 7 -4.86 -8.16 6.82
CA ALA A 7 -4.68 -7.76 5.43
C ALA A 7 -4.81 -8.92 4.47
N LYS A 8 -4.23 -10.09 4.79
CA LYS A 8 -4.39 -11.29 3.95
C LYS A 8 -5.84 -11.74 3.81
N LYS A 9 -6.68 -11.55 4.84
CA LYS A 9 -8.10 -11.90 4.76
C LYS A 9 -8.88 -10.89 3.91
N VAL A 10 -8.65 -9.60 4.14
CA VAL A 10 -9.41 -8.51 3.53
C VAL A 10 -8.98 -8.24 2.07
N PHE A 11 -7.68 -8.37 1.79
CA PHE A 11 -7.07 -8.26 0.47
C PHE A 11 -6.77 -9.65 -0.13
N ASN A 12 -7.69 -10.59 0.05
CA ASN A 12 -7.60 -11.94 -0.52
C ASN A 12 -7.90 -11.91 -2.03
N MET A 13 -6.99 -11.32 -2.79
CA MET A 13 -7.12 -11.15 -4.24
C MET A 13 -6.55 -12.36 -4.98
N PRO A 14 -7.17 -12.79 -6.10
CA PRO A 14 -6.53 -13.75 -6.98
C PRO A 14 -5.22 -13.17 -7.50
N ARG A 15 -4.21 -14.02 -7.71
CA ARG A 15 -2.94 -13.58 -8.29
C ARG A 15 -3.17 -13.03 -9.70
N PRO A 16 -2.79 -11.77 -9.98
CA PRO A 16 -2.87 -11.21 -11.32
C PRO A 16 -2.01 -11.98 -12.31
N LYS A 17 -2.45 -12.05 -13.57
CA LYS A 17 -1.62 -12.58 -14.66
C LYS A 17 -0.51 -11.61 -15.04
N VAL A 18 -0.76 -10.32 -14.88
CA VAL A 18 0.17 -9.22 -15.16
C VAL A 18 0.01 -8.17 -14.06
N PHE A 19 1.12 -7.69 -13.51
CA PHE A 19 1.12 -6.70 -12.42
C PHE A 19 1.19 -5.25 -12.92
N MET A 20 1.64 -5.03 -14.16
CA MET A 20 1.72 -3.72 -14.80
C MET A 20 0.71 -3.52 -15.93
N ASP A 21 0.37 -2.27 -16.24
CA ASP A 21 -0.45 -1.94 -17.40
C ASP A 21 0.30 -2.13 -18.73
N ASN A 22 1.61 -1.83 -18.74
CA ASN A 22 2.46 -2.02 -19.92
C ASN A 22 3.85 -2.58 -19.53
N PRO A 23 3.96 -3.89 -19.26
CA PRO A 23 5.22 -4.49 -18.81
C PRO A 23 6.34 -4.39 -19.85
N LYS A 24 6.02 -4.23 -21.14
CA LYS A 24 7.00 -4.14 -22.25
C LYS A 24 7.35 -2.70 -22.65
N HIS A 25 7.02 -1.73 -21.81
CA HIS A 25 7.29 -0.32 -22.10
C HIS A 25 8.79 -0.03 -22.18
N CYS A 26 9.57 -0.57 -21.24
CA CYS A 26 11.01 -0.45 -21.12
C CYS A 26 11.57 -1.62 -20.30
N GLU A 27 12.90 -1.74 -20.28
CA GLU A 27 13.61 -2.81 -19.55
C GLU A 27 13.24 -2.82 -18.06
N GLU A 28 13.13 -1.64 -17.43
CA GLU A 28 12.78 -1.54 -16.01
C GLU A 28 11.36 -2.08 -15.72
N CYS A 29 10.41 -1.88 -16.63
CA CYS A 29 9.07 -2.44 -16.50
C CYS A 29 9.09 -3.97 -16.62
N GLU A 30 9.89 -4.52 -17.53
CA GLU A 30 10.01 -5.96 -17.71
C GLU A 30 10.68 -6.63 -16.49
N GLU A 31 11.72 -6.00 -15.95
CA GLU A 31 12.42 -6.47 -14.75
C GLU A 31 11.50 -6.49 -13.52
N VAL A 32 10.78 -5.39 -13.29
CA VAL A 32 9.89 -5.26 -12.13
C VAL A 32 8.68 -6.20 -12.27
N GLU A 33 8.15 -6.42 -13.49
CA GLU A 33 7.10 -7.41 -13.73
C GLU A 33 7.63 -8.82 -13.44
N ALA A 34 8.81 -9.17 -13.94
CA ALA A 34 9.44 -10.46 -13.67
C ALA A 34 9.68 -10.69 -12.16
N LYS A 35 10.04 -9.63 -11.43
CA LYS A 35 10.20 -9.66 -9.96
C LYS A 35 8.86 -9.93 -9.28
N ALA A 36 7.82 -9.17 -9.63
CA ALA A 36 6.46 -9.37 -9.10
C ALA A 36 5.91 -10.76 -9.41
N GLN A 37 6.27 -11.34 -10.56
CA GLN A 37 5.89 -12.70 -10.95
C GLN A 37 6.62 -13.81 -10.18
N LYS A 38 7.79 -13.53 -9.61
CA LYS A 38 8.60 -14.51 -8.86
C LYS A 38 8.30 -14.54 -7.37
N SER A 39 7.81 -13.44 -6.79
CA SER A 39 7.46 -13.35 -5.37
C SER A 39 5.95 -13.46 -5.12
N ASN A 40 5.55 -13.41 -3.85
CA ASN A 40 4.17 -13.35 -3.39
C ASN A 40 4.10 -12.52 -2.10
N PRO A 41 2.90 -12.24 -1.54
CA PRO A 41 2.79 -11.36 -0.39
C PRO A 41 3.54 -11.84 0.87
N ASP A 42 3.72 -13.14 1.02
CA ASP A 42 4.46 -13.75 2.12
C ASP A 42 5.97 -13.73 1.90
N SER A 43 6.45 -13.67 0.65
CA SER A 43 7.88 -13.81 0.31
C SER A 43 8.57 -12.51 -0.11
N LEU A 44 7.82 -11.45 -0.45
CA LEU A 44 8.39 -10.18 -0.93
C LEU A 44 9.30 -9.55 0.13
N THR A 45 10.57 -9.35 -0.16
CA THR A 45 11.49 -8.69 0.79
C THR A 45 11.48 -7.16 0.64
N LEU A 46 12.06 -6.42 1.59
CA LEU A 46 12.24 -4.97 1.47
C LEU A 46 13.11 -4.61 0.26
N GLU A 47 14.24 -5.30 0.07
CA GLU A 47 15.09 -5.16 -1.12
C GLU A 47 14.31 -5.45 -2.41
N GLU A 48 13.41 -6.43 -2.36
CA GLU A 48 12.58 -6.74 -3.50
C GLU A 48 11.51 -5.66 -3.78
N ALA A 49 10.95 -5.08 -2.73
CA ALA A 49 9.98 -4.00 -2.83
C ALA A 49 10.63 -2.67 -3.27
N GLY A 50 11.93 -2.50 -3.05
CA GLY A 50 12.67 -1.27 -3.33
C GLY A 50 12.39 -0.18 -2.31
N TYR A 51 12.96 1.01 -2.54
CA TYR A 51 12.85 2.17 -1.67
C TYR A 51 12.68 3.46 -2.49
N GLY A 52 12.04 4.47 -1.90
CA GLY A 52 11.82 5.78 -2.52
C GLY A 52 11.01 5.71 -3.81
N TRP A 53 11.47 6.39 -4.86
CA TRP A 53 10.75 6.49 -6.14
C TRP A 53 10.71 5.18 -6.93
N ALA A 54 11.68 4.29 -6.73
CA ALA A 54 11.83 3.03 -7.44
C ALA A 54 11.14 1.85 -6.74
N THR A 55 10.11 2.11 -5.96
CA THR A 55 9.36 1.06 -5.27
C THR A 55 8.44 0.28 -6.20
N LEU A 56 8.34 -1.02 -5.96
CA LEU A 56 7.56 -1.99 -6.72
C LEU A 56 6.11 -1.52 -6.95
N HIS A 57 5.48 -0.98 -5.91
CA HIS A 57 4.09 -0.53 -6.01
C HIS A 57 3.91 0.65 -6.96
N ASN A 58 4.93 1.46 -7.25
CA ASN A 58 4.83 2.59 -8.19
C ASN A 58 4.62 2.15 -9.64
N PHE A 59 5.04 0.93 -9.98
CA PHE A 59 4.87 0.37 -11.32
C PHE A 59 3.63 -0.50 -11.46
N MET A 60 3.00 -0.88 -10.34
CA MET A 60 1.84 -1.77 -10.34
C MET A 60 0.57 -1.07 -10.79
N ASN A 61 -0.22 -1.79 -11.59
CA ASN A 61 -1.63 -1.50 -11.80
C ASN A 61 -2.43 -1.71 -10.50
N ASP A 62 -3.68 -1.25 -10.48
CA ASP A 62 -4.50 -1.31 -9.26
C ASP A 62 -4.67 -2.76 -8.74
N THR A 63 -4.81 -3.75 -9.62
CA THR A 63 -4.97 -5.16 -9.19
C THR A 63 -3.70 -5.75 -8.57
N GLY A 64 -2.53 -5.41 -9.13
CA GLY A 64 -1.23 -5.80 -8.61
C GLY A 64 -0.98 -5.18 -7.24
N PHE A 65 -1.31 -3.90 -7.11
CA PHE A 65 -1.23 -3.19 -5.84
C PHE A 65 -2.10 -3.85 -4.76
N LEU A 66 -3.37 -4.14 -5.06
CA LEU A 66 -4.28 -4.78 -4.11
C LEU A 66 -3.82 -6.19 -3.72
N TYR A 67 -3.25 -6.96 -4.66
CA TYR A 67 -2.70 -8.29 -4.39
C TYR A 67 -1.52 -8.25 -3.42
N TYR A 68 -0.59 -7.30 -3.60
CA TYR A 68 0.58 -7.15 -2.74
C TYR A 68 0.34 -6.33 -1.47
N PHE A 69 -0.85 -5.77 -1.28
CA PHE A 69 -1.16 -4.92 -0.14
C PHE A 69 -0.82 -5.54 1.23
N PRO A 70 -1.08 -6.84 1.49
CA PRO A 70 -0.64 -7.48 2.73
C PRO A 70 0.88 -7.43 2.92
N ALA A 71 1.65 -7.62 1.85
CA ALA A 71 3.10 -7.52 1.88
C ALA A 71 3.55 -6.12 2.28
N PHE A 72 2.93 -5.08 1.71
CA PHE A 72 3.27 -3.70 2.03
C PHE A 72 3.03 -3.35 3.50
N ILE A 73 1.93 -3.84 4.09
CA ILE A 73 1.69 -3.73 5.53
C ILE A 73 2.80 -4.41 6.33
N ARG A 74 3.16 -5.65 5.96
CA ARG A 74 4.23 -6.39 6.65
C ARG A 74 5.57 -5.66 6.56
N LEU A 75 5.92 -5.18 5.38
CA LEU A 75 7.16 -4.44 5.14
C LEU A 75 7.22 -3.14 5.95
N CYS A 76 6.11 -2.40 6.10
CA CYS A 76 6.05 -1.24 6.99
C CYS A 76 6.29 -1.61 8.46
N ILE A 77 5.77 -2.77 8.92
CA ILE A 77 5.97 -3.26 10.29
C ILE A 77 7.40 -3.74 10.52
N GLU A 78 8.01 -4.37 9.53
CA GLU A 78 9.40 -4.84 9.56
C GLU A 78 10.43 -3.72 9.35
N SER A 79 9.99 -2.56 8.86
CA SER A 79 10.85 -1.40 8.63
C SER A 79 11.38 -0.82 9.93
N ASP A 80 12.61 -0.32 9.89
CA ASP A 80 13.24 0.44 10.98
C ASP A 80 13.62 1.86 10.52
N MET A 81 14.36 2.58 11.38
CA MET A 81 14.83 3.94 11.09
C MET A 81 15.82 4.02 9.92
N GLU A 82 16.51 2.93 9.59
CA GLU A 82 17.57 2.91 8.57
C GLU A 82 17.06 2.39 7.22
N ASN A 83 16.07 1.49 7.23
CA ASN A 83 15.53 0.80 6.06
C ASN A 83 14.00 0.97 5.96
N GLY A 84 13.56 2.23 5.99
CA GLY A 84 12.14 2.59 5.98
C GLY A 84 11.45 2.31 4.64
N TYR A 85 10.34 1.55 4.67
CA TYR A 85 9.39 1.45 3.55
C TYR A 85 8.19 2.42 3.69
N LEU A 86 8.16 3.15 4.80
CA LEU A 86 7.02 3.91 5.27
C LEU A 86 6.66 5.08 4.35
N ASP A 87 7.66 5.86 3.94
CA ASP A 87 7.51 6.98 3.01
C ASP A 87 6.82 6.55 1.71
N SER A 88 7.27 5.41 1.21
CA SER A 88 6.88 4.84 -0.06
C SER A 88 5.49 4.24 0.05
N PHE A 89 5.18 3.53 1.14
CA PHE A 89 3.83 3.06 1.43
C PHE A 89 2.84 4.22 1.54
N PHE A 90 3.20 5.28 2.27
CA PHE A 90 2.33 6.44 2.40
C PHE A 90 2.08 7.10 1.06
N PHE A 91 3.13 7.35 0.28
CA PHE A 91 2.96 7.84 -1.08
C PHE A 91 1.97 6.97 -1.86
N ALA A 92 2.05 5.64 -1.78
CA ALA A 92 1.13 4.75 -2.48
C ALA A 92 -0.35 4.96 -2.14
N VAL A 93 -0.65 5.24 -0.86
CA VAL A 93 -2.03 5.40 -0.36
C VAL A 93 -2.49 6.85 -0.31
N THR A 94 -1.59 7.83 -0.38
CA THR A 94 -1.93 9.27 -0.37
C THR A 94 -1.89 9.91 -1.76
N HIS A 95 -1.14 9.33 -2.70
CA HIS A 95 -0.89 9.92 -4.02
C HIS A 95 -2.19 10.24 -4.75
N LYS A 96 -2.28 11.45 -5.33
CA LYS A 96 -3.49 12.03 -5.97
C LYS A 96 -4.69 12.24 -5.05
N GLY A 97 -4.56 12.10 -3.73
CA GLY A 97 -5.59 12.43 -2.75
C GLY A 97 -6.93 11.74 -3.03
N GLU A 98 -8.01 12.52 -3.17
CA GLU A 98 -9.35 12.01 -3.54
C GLU A 98 -9.40 11.29 -4.90
N ASN A 99 -8.38 11.46 -5.72
CA ASN A 99 -8.23 10.82 -7.03
C ASN A 99 -7.28 9.62 -7.03
N ASN A 100 -6.89 9.11 -5.87
CA ASN A 100 -6.11 7.87 -5.77
C ASN A 100 -6.91 6.68 -6.34
N THR A 101 -6.51 6.18 -7.50
CA THR A 101 -7.20 5.06 -8.19
C THR A 101 -7.12 3.76 -7.40
N ARG A 102 -5.99 3.52 -6.71
CA ARG A 102 -5.77 2.33 -5.87
C ARG A 102 -6.77 2.27 -4.73
N LEU A 103 -6.96 3.39 -4.03
CA LEU A 103 -7.99 3.49 -2.99
C LEU A 103 -9.40 3.41 -3.58
N LYS A 104 -9.63 3.98 -4.78
CA LYS A 104 -10.92 3.84 -5.46
C LYS A 104 -11.26 2.38 -5.80
N ALA A 105 -10.25 1.57 -6.13
CA ALA A 105 -10.39 0.15 -6.39
C ALA A 105 -10.66 -0.69 -5.11
N CYS A 106 -10.28 -0.18 -3.93
CA CYS A 106 -10.55 -0.85 -2.66
C CYS A 106 -12.05 -0.93 -2.33
N THR A 107 -12.50 -2.07 -1.80
CA THR A 107 -13.81 -2.22 -1.14
C THR A 107 -13.91 -1.40 0.15
N TYR A 108 -15.10 -1.34 0.74
CA TYR A 108 -15.30 -0.69 2.04
C TYR A 108 -14.39 -1.28 3.13
N GLU A 109 -14.33 -2.61 3.22
CA GLU A 109 -13.53 -3.34 4.22
C GLU A 109 -12.04 -3.11 4.01
N GLN A 110 -11.60 -3.11 2.75
CA GLN A 110 -10.21 -2.82 2.38
C GLN A 110 -9.82 -1.40 2.78
N ARG A 111 -10.63 -0.39 2.44
CA ARG A 111 -10.36 1.01 2.84
C ARG A 111 -10.38 1.20 4.35
N LYS A 112 -11.33 0.55 5.02
CA LYS A 112 -11.39 0.56 6.49
C LYS A 112 -10.10 0.00 7.09
N LEU A 113 -9.59 -1.13 6.56
CA LEU A 113 -8.34 -1.69 7.05
C LEU A 113 -7.14 -0.76 6.77
N VAL A 114 -7.06 -0.15 5.58
CA VAL A 114 -6.00 0.83 5.28
C VAL A 114 -6.03 1.97 6.29
N HIS A 115 -7.21 2.55 6.54
CA HIS A 115 -7.40 3.59 7.54
C HIS A 115 -6.96 3.13 8.95
N ASP A 116 -7.48 1.99 9.41
CA ASP A 116 -7.21 1.50 10.76
C ASP A 116 -5.73 1.15 10.94
N PHE A 117 -5.04 0.71 9.88
CA PHE A 117 -3.60 0.50 9.88
C PHE A 117 -2.83 1.81 9.97
N MET A 118 -3.16 2.82 9.15
CA MET A 118 -2.49 4.11 9.19
C MET A 118 -2.61 4.80 10.55
N VAL A 119 -3.80 4.76 11.16
CA VAL A 119 -4.03 5.29 12.52
C VAL A 119 -3.18 4.55 13.54
N TRP A 120 -3.17 3.22 13.51
CA TRP A 120 -2.35 2.42 14.42
C TRP A 120 -0.86 2.69 14.25
N TYR A 121 -0.37 2.75 13.01
CA TYR A 121 1.03 2.97 12.71
C TYR A 121 1.50 4.32 13.25
N LYS A 122 0.74 5.41 12.96
CA LYS A 122 1.03 6.75 13.50
C LYS A 122 1.15 6.75 15.03
N ASN A 123 0.26 6.04 15.71
CA ASN A 123 0.23 6.03 17.18
C ASN A 123 1.29 5.13 17.82
N THR A 124 1.81 4.14 17.09
CA THR A 124 2.78 3.16 17.63
C THR A 124 4.22 3.44 17.23
N HIS A 125 4.42 4.20 16.16
CA HIS A 125 5.74 4.58 15.64
C HIS A 125 5.84 6.10 15.40
N PRO A 126 5.53 6.95 16.41
CA PRO A 126 5.54 8.40 16.23
C PRO A 126 6.91 8.92 15.79
N ASP A 127 8.00 8.38 16.34
CA ASP A 127 9.37 8.79 16.02
C ASP A 127 9.69 8.57 14.53
N LEU A 128 9.23 7.46 13.94
CA LEU A 128 9.40 7.20 12.50
C LEU A 128 8.58 8.21 11.69
N VAL A 129 7.31 8.43 12.04
CA VAL A 129 6.46 9.38 11.30
C VAL A 129 7.04 10.80 11.32
N GLU A 130 7.59 11.22 12.46
CA GLU A 130 8.28 12.51 12.62
C GLU A 130 9.56 12.56 11.78
N GLN A 131 10.43 11.56 11.89
CA GLN A 131 11.70 11.50 11.17
C GLN A 131 11.53 11.57 9.65
N TRP A 132 10.53 10.89 9.12
CA TRP A 132 10.24 10.87 7.68
C TRP A 132 9.48 12.14 7.22
N LEU A 133 9.14 13.06 8.13
CA LEU A 133 8.46 14.33 7.85
C LEU A 133 7.13 14.16 7.10
N VAL A 134 6.41 13.07 7.38
CA VAL A 134 5.16 12.70 6.71
C VAL A 134 3.92 12.92 7.58
N GLU A 135 4.03 13.55 8.74
CA GLU A 135 2.90 13.65 9.69
C GLU A 135 1.65 14.28 9.07
N ASP A 136 1.81 15.43 8.40
CA ASP A 136 0.69 16.14 7.75
C ASP A 136 0.04 15.30 6.64
N ASP A 137 0.86 14.61 5.83
CA ASP A 137 0.41 13.74 4.74
C ASP A 137 -0.37 12.53 5.29
N VAL A 138 0.13 11.94 6.39
CA VAL A 138 -0.51 10.83 7.08
C VAL A 138 -1.86 11.25 7.63
N GLU A 139 -1.93 12.41 8.30
CA GLU A 139 -3.19 12.94 8.81
C GLU A 139 -4.20 13.23 7.70
N GLN A 140 -3.74 13.87 6.62
CA GLN A 140 -4.59 14.22 5.50
C GLN A 140 -5.16 12.94 4.85
N ALA A 141 -4.34 11.91 4.69
CA ALA A 141 -4.77 10.64 4.14
C ALA A 141 -5.74 9.90 5.04
N ILE A 142 -5.49 9.84 6.36
CA ILE A 142 -6.44 9.27 7.32
C ILE A 142 -7.80 9.96 7.21
N LYS A 143 -7.83 11.30 7.19
CA LYS A 143 -9.08 12.08 7.03
C LYS A 143 -9.78 11.79 5.70
N SER A 144 -9.02 11.72 4.61
CA SER A 144 -9.56 11.46 3.27
C SER A 144 -10.17 10.06 3.16
N ILE A 145 -9.42 9.02 3.58
CA ILE A 145 -9.86 7.63 3.55
C ILE A 145 -11.10 7.46 4.44
N TYR A 146 -11.11 8.06 5.63
CA TYR A 146 -12.26 8.02 6.53
C TYR A 146 -13.53 8.56 5.85
N ARG A 147 -13.46 9.76 5.28
CA ARG A 147 -14.60 10.41 4.62
C ARG A 147 -15.13 9.56 3.46
N ASP A 148 -14.25 9.03 2.63
CA ASP A 148 -14.63 8.22 1.47
C ASP A 148 -15.23 6.87 1.88
N THR A 149 -14.66 6.24 2.91
CA THR A 149 -15.18 4.99 3.50
C THR A 149 -16.60 5.20 4.05
N HIS A 150 -16.86 6.32 4.71
CA HIS A 150 -18.18 6.64 5.26
C HIS A 150 -19.19 7.08 4.19
N ARG A 151 -18.74 7.65 3.06
CA ARG A 151 -19.59 7.88 1.89
C ARG A 151 -20.09 6.56 1.31
N LEU A 152 -19.20 5.60 1.09
CA LEU A 152 -19.56 4.28 0.56
C LEU A 152 -20.59 3.55 1.44
N LYS A 153 -20.43 3.60 2.78
CA LYS A 153 -21.38 2.99 3.71
C LYS A 153 -22.81 3.52 3.57
N ARG A 154 -22.98 4.77 3.15
CA ARG A 154 -24.30 5.41 2.96
C ARG A 154 -24.94 5.06 1.62
N SER A 155 -24.17 4.66 0.62
CA SER A 155 -24.65 4.31 -0.73
C SER A 155 -25.29 2.92 -0.82
N PHE A 156 -25.11 2.07 0.20
CA PHE A 156 -25.68 0.72 0.30
C PHE A 156 -26.87 0.63 1.29
N ARG A 157 -27.48 1.76 1.65
CA ARG A 157 -28.74 1.84 2.42
C ARG A 157 -29.83 2.44 1.57
#